data_AF-E7FJ65-F1
#
_entry.id   AF-E7FJ65-F1
#
_cell.length_a   1.000
_cell.length_b   1.000
_cell.length_c   1.000
_cell.angle_alpha   90.00
_cell.angle_beta   90.00
_cell.angle_gamma   90.00
#
_symmetry.space_group_name_H-M   'P 1'
#
loop_
_entity.id
_entity.type
_entity.pdbx_description
1 polymer ?
#
loop_
_entity_poly.entity_id
_entity_poly.type
_entity_poly.pdbx_seq_one_letter_code
_entity_poly.pdbx_strand_id
1 'polypeptide(L)'
;MVFYLLPLSQTVQLAQPFQAENIIVFQSAQLDLTPNPGRGHDNTSVNIFSAAGDILLTISIRRAENAIVMNSLPASGNWGTEESVPLEGRFVNGGLNTTITVYDHGDRFQVLIDYNTIHYYAKRIQKNGTAVSYLTDQASPFSNTLAVTTYKAFASIIPNGA
;
A
#
# COMPACT_ATOMS: atom_id res chain seq x y z
N MET A 1 -10.49 13.80 6.48
CA MET A 1 -9.30 12.99 6.82
C MET A 1 -9.69 12.01 7.92
N VAL A 2 -9.24 10.76 7.86
CA VAL A 2 -9.36 9.80 8.96
C VAL A 2 -8.00 9.13 9.19
N PHE A 3 -7.61 8.96 10.45
CA PHE A 3 -6.33 8.41 10.86
C PHE A 3 -6.51 7.04 11.53
N TYR A 4 -5.58 6.12 11.27
CA TYR A 4 -5.55 4.78 11.82
C TYR A 4 -4.13 4.39 12.20
N LEU A 5 -4.01 3.56 13.25
CA LEU A 5 -2.78 2.81 13.52
C LEU A 5 -2.95 1.41 12.91
N LEU A 6 -2.00 1.00 12.08
CA LEU A 6 -1.99 -0.31 11.44
C LEU A 6 -0.75 -1.10 11.91
N PRO A 7 -0.87 -1.89 12.99
CA PRO A 7 0.22 -2.75 13.44
C PRO A 7 0.54 -3.85 12.42
N LEU A 8 1.76 -4.35 12.48
CA LEU A 8 2.20 -5.49 11.68
C LEU A 8 1.34 -6.73 11.97
N SER A 9 1.04 -7.48 10.91
CA SER A 9 0.18 -8.67 10.93
C SER A 9 -1.27 -8.40 11.34
N GLN A 10 -1.74 -7.15 11.18
CA GLN A 10 -3.12 -6.77 11.47
C GLN A 10 -3.85 -6.26 10.22
N THR A 11 -5.18 -6.31 10.31
CA THR A 11 -6.12 -5.70 9.37
C THR A 11 -6.96 -4.68 10.12
N VAL A 12 -7.10 -3.49 9.57
CA VAL A 12 -7.93 -2.40 10.12
C VAL A 12 -9.08 -2.12 9.18
N GLN A 13 -10.30 -2.08 9.73
CA GLN A 13 -11.49 -1.64 9.00
C GLN A 13 -11.45 -0.12 8.83
N LEU A 14 -11.69 0.34 7.61
CA LEU A 14 -11.81 1.76 7.32
C LEU A 14 -13.16 2.26 7.82
N ALA A 15 -13.18 3.43 8.45
CA ALA A 15 -14.42 4.07 8.91
C ALA A 15 -15.32 4.49 7.73
N GLN A 16 -14.74 4.68 6.54
CA GLN A 16 -15.43 4.99 5.31
C GLN A 16 -14.80 4.18 4.16
N PRO A 17 -15.58 3.72 3.18
CA PRO A 17 -15.03 3.00 2.04
C PRO A 17 -14.01 3.85 1.26
N PHE A 18 -12.91 3.23 0.87
CA PHE A 18 -11.95 3.75 -0.08
C PHE A 18 -12.47 3.53 -1.50
N GLN A 19 -12.76 4.61 -2.20
CA GLN A 19 -13.36 4.61 -3.53
C GLN A 19 -12.70 5.67 -4.43
N ALA A 20 -13.18 5.80 -5.67
CA ALA A 20 -12.69 6.78 -6.61
C ALA A 20 -12.53 8.18 -5.98
N GLU A 21 -11.45 8.86 -6.39
CA GLU A 21 -10.94 10.14 -5.87
C GLU A 21 -10.34 10.10 -4.46
N ASN A 22 -10.41 8.99 -3.73
CA ASN A 22 -9.82 8.90 -2.41
C ASN A 22 -8.33 8.64 -2.47
N ILE A 23 -7.64 9.03 -1.39
CA ILE A 23 -6.21 8.80 -1.19
C ILE A 23 -5.98 8.05 0.12
N ILE A 24 -5.13 7.03 0.12
CA ILE A 24 -4.58 6.39 1.32
C ILE A 24 -3.07 6.63 1.37
N VAL A 25 -2.58 7.06 2.51
CA VAL A 25 -1.14 7.19 2.80
C VAL A 25 -0.80 6.23 3.92
N PHE A 26 0.10 5.27 3.65
CA PHE A 26 0.76 4.44 4.64
C PHE A 26 2.12 5.07 4.95
N GLN A 27 2.31 5.49 6.19
CA GLN A 27 3.53 6.15 6.64
C GLN A 27 4.26 5.28 7.66
N SER A 28 5.56 5.10 7.44
CA SER A 28 6.45 4.45 8.39
C SER A 28 7.41 5.44 9.03
N ALA A 29 7.74 5.17 10.29
CA ALA A 29 8.77 5.90 11.03
C ALA A 29 10.19 5.32 10.82
N GLN A 30 10.31 4.19 10.10
CA GLN A 30 11.58 3.48 9.89
C GLN A 30 11.66 2.94 8.47
N LEU A 31 12.89 2.78 7.98
CA LEU A 31 13.17 2.10 6.72
C LEU A 31 14.47 1.32 6.83
N ASP A 32 14.42 0.01 6.56
CA ASP A 32 15.58 -0.86 6.40
C ASP A 32 15.43 -1.71 5.14
N LEU A 33 16.09 -1.27 4.07
CA LEU A 33 16.11 -1.93 2.78
C LEU A 33 17.16 -3.05 2.68
N THR A 34 17.86 -3.36 3.77
CA THR A 34 18.79 -4.50 3.80
C THR A 34 17.99 -5.80 3.61
N PRO A 35 18.30 -6.61 2.58
CA PRO A 35 17.60 -7.87 2.37
C PRO A 35 17.70 -8.77 3.60
N ASN A 36 16.59 -9.42 3.97
CA ASN A 36 16.60 -10.34 5.09
C ASN A 36 17.35 -11.64 4.70
N PRO A 37 18.42 -12.02 5.41
CA PRO A 37 19.19 -13.23 5.09
C PRO A 37 18.50 -14.55 5.48
N GLY A 38 17.28 -14.48 6.04
CA GLY A 38 16.49 -15.63 6.46
C GLY A 38 16.07 -16.58 5.33
N ARG A 39 15.75 -17.82 5.68
CA ARG A 39 15.15 -18.79 4.74
C ARG A 39 13.66 -18.46 4.59
N GLY A 40 13.30 -17.79 3.50
CA GLY A 40 11.91 -17.46 3.16
C GLY A 40 11.83 -16.43 2.04
N HIS A 41 10.60 -16.08 1.64
CA HIS A 41 10.40 -14.94 0.74
C HIS A 41 10.57 -13.65 1.54
N ASP A 42 11.49 -12.79 1.12
CA ASP A 42 11.62 -11.45 1.68
C ASP A 42 10.50 -10.60 1.11
N ASN A 43 9.37 -10.59 1.81
CA ASN A 43 8.14 -9.98 1.34
C ASN A 43 7.43 -9.30 2.51
N THR A 44 7.16 -8.01 2.34
CA THR A 44 6.29 -7.23 3.20
C THR A 44 5.27 -6.52 2.33
N SER A 45 3.99 -6.62 2.66
CA SER A 45 2.91 -6.05 1.87
C SER A 45 1.99 -5.14 2.67
N VAL A 46 1.52 -4.09 2.00
CA VAL A 46 0.29 -3.41 2.38
C VAL A 46 -0.80 -3.78 1.39
N ASN A 47 -2.02 -3.97 1.89
CA ASN A 47 -3.13 -4.50 1.10
C ASN A 47 -4.39 -3.65 1.30
N ILE A 48 -5.20 -3.52 0.25
CA ILE A 48 -6.53 -2.91 0.30
C ILE A 48 -7.57 -3.99 -0.01
N PHE A 49 -8.52 -4.20 0.90
CA PHE A 49 -9.55 -5.25 0.79
C PHE A 49 -10.91 -4.70 0.45
N SER A 50 -11.69 -5.44 -0.33
CA SER A 50 -13.14 -5.25 -0.45
C SER A 50 -13.89 -5.82 0.77
N ALA A 51 -15.16 -5.47 0.92
CA ALA A 51 -16.03 -6.06 1.94
C ALA A 51 -16.18 -7.58 1.81
N ALA A 52 -16.00 -8.12 0.59
CA ALA A 52 -16.08 -9.55 0.32
C ALA A 52 -14.75 -10.29 0.57
N GLY A 53 -13.70 -9.59 1.01
CA GLY A 53 -12.38 -10.17 1.26
C GLY A 53 -11.47 -10.24 0.03
N ASP A 54 -11.83 -9.61 -1.09
CA ASP A 54 -10.94 -9.52 -2.24
C ASP A 54 -9.77 -8.57 -1.92
N ILE A 55 -8.54 -8.94 -2.28
CA ILE A 55 -7.42 -7.99 -2.31
C ILE A 55 -7.52 -7.20 -3.60
N LEU A 56 -7.98 -5.95 -3.49
CA LEU A 56 -8.11 -5.02 -4.61
C LEU A 56 -6.74 -4.60 -5.15
N LEU A 57 -5.82 -4.36 -4.22
CA LEU A 57 -4.43 -4.04 -4.51
C LEU A 57 -3.56 -4.57 -3.37
N THR A 58 -2.55 -5.35 -3.71
CA THR A 58 -1.37 -5.58 -2.85
C THR A 58 -0.22 -4.74 -3.39
N ILE A 59 0.58 -4.17 -2.49
CA ILE A 59 1.88 -3.57 -2.79
C ILE A 59 2.89 -4.27 -1.91
N SER A 60 3.70 -5.13 -2.52
CA SER A 60 4.69 -6.00 -1.90
C SER A 60 6.10 -5.45 -2.12
N ILE A 61 6.84 -5.26 -1.04
CA ILE A 61 8.24 -4.82 -1.05
C ILE A 61 9.11 -6.07 -0.91
N ARG A 62 9.91 -6.35 -1.93
CA ARG A 62 10.78 -7.53 -2.01
C ARG A 62 12.24 -7.11 -2.14
N ARG A 63 12.93 -6.94 -1.01
CA ARG A 63 14.31 -6.40 -1.01
C ARG A 63 15.29 -7.35 -1.68
N ALA A 64 15.18 -8.66 -1.44
CA ALA A 64 16.02 -9.67 -2.07
C ALA A 64 15.86 -9.75 -3.60
N GLU A 65 14.69 -9.39 -4.14
CA GLU A 65 14.40 -9.37 -5.57
C GLU A 65 14.62 -7.98 -6.21
N ASN A 66 14.98 -6.97 -5.41
CA ASN A 66 15.01 -5.56 -5.81
C ASN A 66 13.71 -5.11 -6.50
N ALA A 67 12.56 -5.52 -5.96
CA ALA A 67 11.27 -5.35 -6.62
C ALA A 67 10.18 -4.77 -5.69
N ILE A 68 9.31 -3.94 -6.26
CA ILE A 68 8.01 -3.58 -5.69
C ILE A 68 6.96 -4.22 -6.60
N VAL A 69 6.20 -5.16 -6.04
CA VAL A 69 5.24 -5.99 -6.78
C VAL A 69 3.81 -5.61 -6.44
N MET A 70 2.98 -5.44 -7.47
CA MET A 70 1.58 -5.10 -7.39
C MET A 70 0.72 -6.18 -8.02
N ASN A 71 -0.39 -6.52 -7.36
CA ASN A 71 -1.32 -7.53 -7.83
C ASN A 71 -2.72 -7.38 -7.17
N SER A 72 -3.65 -8.24 -7.56
CA SER A 72 -4.98 -8.39 -6.96
C SER A 72 -5.30 -9.88 -6.79
N LEU A 73 -6.13 -10.21 -5.80
CA LEU A 73 -6.55 -11.57 -5.49
C LEU A 73 -8.06 -11.58 -5.17
N PRO A 74 -8.91 -12.19 -6.01
CA PRO A 74 -10.30 -12.43 -5.64
C PRO A 74 -10.38 -13.34 -4.40
N ALA A 75 -11.36 -13.11 -3.52
CA ALA A 75 -11.48 -13.83 -2.24
C ALA A 75 -11.56 -15.37 -2.39
N SER A 76 -12.06 -15.83 -3.54
CA SER A 76 -12.14 -17.25 -3.90
C SER A 76 -11.50 -17.50 -5.27
N GLY A 77 -10.28 -16.99 -5.46
CA GLY A 77 -9.55 -17.11 -6.71
C GLY A 77 -8.06 -17.29 -6.52
N ASN A 78 -7.32 -17.10 -7.61
CA ASN A 78 -5.86 -17.11 -7.64
C ASN A 78 -5.34 -15.69 -7.83
N TRP A 79 -4.06 -15.48 -7.50
CA TRP A 79 -3.35 -14.26 -7.84
C TRP A 79 -3.42 -14.01 -9.34
N GLY A 80 -3.60 -12.74 -9.72
CA GLY A 80 -3.42 -12.32 -11.11
C GLY A 80 -1.95 -12.30 -11.54
N THR A 81 -1.68 -11.74 -12.72
CA THR A 81 -0.31 -11.51 -13.20
C THR A 81 0.39 -10.44 -12.36
N GLU A 82 1.61 -10.68 -11.90
CA GLU A 82 2.36 -9.65 -11.16
C GLU A 82 2.76 -8.48 -12.06
N GLU A 83 2.60 -7.25 -11.56
CA GLU A 83 3.21 -6.05 -12.13
C GLU A 83 4.34 -5.61 -11.20
N SER A 84 5.55 -5.43 -11.72
CA SER A 84 6.73 -5.17 -10.89
C SER A 84 7.48 -3.94 -11.39
N VAL A 85 7.99 -3.15 -10.45
CA VAL A 85 8.94 -2.07 -10.72
C VAL A 85 10.18 -2.23 -9.83
N PRO A 86 11.37 -1.75 -10.26
CA PRO A 86 12.56 -1.79 -9.42
C PRO A 86 12.37 -1.02 -8.10
N LEU A 87 12.85 -1.62 -7.00
CA LEU A 87 12.86 -1.05 -5.66
C LEU A 87 13.97 0.00 -5.48
N GLU A 88 15.12 -0.22 -6.10
CA GLU A 88 16.27 0.68 -6.06
C GLU A 88 15.87 2.11 -6.43
N GLY A 89 16.34 3.08 -5.63
CA GLY A 89 16.11 4.51 -5.85
C GLY A 89 14.67 4.99 -5.63
N ARG A 90 13.76 4.17 -5.11
CA ARG A 90 12.36 4.58 -4.86
C ARG A 90 12.15 5.30 -3.54
N PHE A 91 12.84 4.88 -2.49
CA PHE A 91 12.78 5.51 -1.18
C PHE A 91 13.87 6.59 -1.07
N VAL A 92 13.51 7.83 -1.43
CA VAL A 92 14.44 8.95 -1.56
C VAL A 92 14.55 9.80 -0.29
N ASN A 93 13.59 9.69 0.64
CA ASN A 93 13.56 10.50 1.87
C ASN A 93 14.51 10.00 2.98
N GLY A 94 15.35 8.99 2.70
CA GLY A 94 16.37 8.52 3.65
C GLY A 94 15.80 7.85 4.91
N GLY A 95 14.55 7.40 4.88
CA GLY A 95 13.94 6.54 5.90
C GLY A 95 13.09 7.25 6.97
N LEU A 96 13.20 8.57 7.12
CA LEU A 96 12.28 9.33 7.97
C LEU A 96 11.03 9.70 7.16
N ASN A 97 9.85 9.37 7.70
CA ASN A 97 8.55 9.62 7.07
C ASN A 97 8.39 8.95 5.70
N THR A 98 8.96 7.76 5.53
CA THR A 98 8.77 6.93 4.34
C THR A 98 7.28 6.70 4.09
N THR A 99 6.82 6.91 2.85
CA THR A 99 5.41 6.69 2.51
C THR A 99 5.20 5.74 1.34
N ILE A 100 4.11 4.97 1.43
CA ILE A 100 3.43 4.34 0.29
C ILE A 100 2.08 5.04 0.17
N THR A 101 1.82 5.68 -0.96
CA THR A 101 0.55 6.38 -1.21
C THR A 101 -0.18 5.73 -2.37
N VAL A 102 -1.50 5.59 -2.21
CA VAL A 102 -2.40 5.09 -3.25
C VAL A 102 -3.47 6.12 -3.50
N TYR A 103 -3.59 6.56 -4.75
CA TYR A 103 -4.69 7.41 -5.22
C TYR A 103 -5.58 6.61 -6.17
N ASP A 104 -6.87 6.57 -5.87
CA ASP A 104 -7.86 5.85 -6.66
C ASP A 104 -8.45 6.77 -7.74
N HIS A 105 -8.19 6.49 -9.02
CA HIS A 105 -8.74 7.22 -10.18
C HIS A 105 -10.05 6.61 -10.71
N GLY A 106 -10.65 5.69 -9.98
CA GLY A 106 -11.82 4.91 -10.40
C GLY A 106 -11.42 3.67 -11.19
N ASP A 107 -10.75 3.82 -12.34
CA ASP A 107 -10.36 2.71 -13.23
C ASP A 107 -8.99 2.10 -12.90
N ARG A 108 -8.13 2.85 -12.21
CA ARG A 108 -6.75 2.47 -11.85
C ARG A 108 -6.35 3.03 -10.48
N PHE A 109 -5.33 2.43 -9.89
CA PHE A 109 -4.63 2.97 -8.74
C PHE A 109 -3.32 3.61 -9.18
N GLN A 110 -3.09 4.87 -8.82
CA GLN A 110 -1.78 5.48 -8.90
C GLN A 110 -1.03 5.18 -7.60
N VAL A 111 0.13 4.55 -7.72
CA VAL A 111 0.98 4.17 -6.59
C VAL A 111 2.18 5.11 -6.54
N LEU A 112 2.41 5.69 -5.37
CA LEU A 112 3.54 6.59 -5.11
C LEU A 112 4.37 6.07 -3.93
N ILE A 113 5.68 6.23 -4.04
CA ILE A 113 6.63 6.03 -2.94
C ILE A 113 7.26 7.37 -2.64
N ASP A 114 7.26 7.79 -1.38
CA ASP A 114 7.76 9.11 -0.99
C ASP A 114 7.15 10.24 -1.85
N TYR A 115 5.86 10.10 -2.15
CA TYR A 115 5.06 10.99 -3.02
C TYR A 115 5.55 11.10 -4.48
N ASN A 116 6.48 10.26 -4.92
CA ASN A 116 6.87 10.11 -6.32
C ASN A 116 6.10 8.96 -6.95
N THR A 117 5.46 9.21 -8.10
CA THR A 117 4.71 8.16 -8.80
C THR A 117 5.66 7.08 -9.31
N ILE A 118 5.39 5.84 -8.94
CA ILE A 118 6.18 4.69 -9.40
C ILE A 118 5.44 3.84 -10.42
N HIS A 119 4.09 3.83 -10.37
CA HIS A 119 3.28 2.97 -11.21
C HIS A 119 1.82 3.41 -11.27
N TYR A 120 1.15 3.08 -12.38
CA TYR A 120 -0.30 3.14 -12.53
C TYR A 120 -0.83 1.71 -12.74
N TYR A 121 -1.46 1.15 -11.71
CA TYR A 121 -2.00 -0.21 -11.73
C TYR A 121 -3.47 -0.20 -12.16
N ALA A 122 -3.77 -0.80 -13.31
CA ALA A 122 -5.16 -0.93 -13.78
C ALA A 122 -5.97 -1.83 -12.83
N LYS A 123 -7.13 -1.38 -12.36
CA LYS A 123 -7.94 -2.17 -11.43
C LYS A 123 -8.46 -3.43 -12.10
N ARG A 124 -8.18 -4.57 -11.47
CA ARG A 124 -8.71 -5.88 -11.89
C ARG A 124 -10.03 -6.22 -11.21
N ILE A 125 -10.30 -5.60 -10.06
CA ILE A 125 -11.51 -5.80 -9.28
C ILE A 125 -12.15 -4.42 -9.01
N GLN A 126 -13.33 -4.20 -9.59
CA GLN A 126 -14.05 -2.92 -9.55
C GLN A 126 -14.97 -2.85 -8.31
N LYS A 127 -14.37 -2.80 -7.11
CA LYS A 127 -15.08 -2.67 -5.83
C LYS A 127 -14.42 -1.60 -4.97
N ASN A 128 -15.14 -1.12 -3.96
CA ASN A 128 -14.60 -0.20 -2.97
C ASN A 128 -13.80 -0.96 -1.90
N GLY A 129 -12.72 -0.34 -1.42
CA GLY A 129 -11.94 -0.82 -0.30
C GLY A 129 -12.65 -0.55 1.03
N THR A 130 -12.69 -1.52 1.93
CA THR A 130 -13.30 -1.38 3.27
C THR A 130 -12.33 -1.67 4.38
N ALA A 131 -11.17 -2.27 4.09
CA ALA A 131 -10.13 -2.53 5.07
C ALA A 131 -8.74 -2.44 4.44
N VAL A 132 -7.73 -2.25 5.29
CA VAL A 132 -6.32 -2.33 4.91
C VAL A 132 -5.58 -3.30 5.83
N SER A 133 -4.59 -4.01 5.30
CA SER A 133 -3.69 -4.83 6.13
C SER A 133 -2.22 -4.52 5.87
N TYR A 134 -1.40 -4.92 6.83
CA TYR A 134 0.05 -4.83 6.77
C TYR A 134 0.63 -6.17 7.20
N LEU A 135 1.22 -6.91 6.25
CA LEU A 135 1.65 -8.29 6.42
C LEU A 135 3.13 -8.43 6.05
N THR A 136 3.79 -9.43 6.62
CA THR A 136 5.16 -9.77 6.28
C THR A 136 5.36 -11.27 6.44
N ASP A 137 6.19 -11.85 5.58
CA ASP A 137 6.60 -13.25 5.71
C ASP A 137 7.82 -13.38 6.66
N GLN A 138 8.55 -12.28 6.88
CA GLN A 138 9.76 -12.21 7.74
C GLN A 138 9.84 -10.84 8.47
N ALA A 139 11.04 -10.30 8.70
CA ALA A 139 11.19 -8.95 9.23
C ALA A 139 10.77 -7.89 8.21
N SER A 140 9.94 -6.93 8.61
CA SER A 140 9.53 -5.83 7.74
C SER A 140 10.65 -4.81 7.50
N PRO A 141 10.75 -4.19 6.31
CA PRO A 141 11.59 -3.01 6.09
C PRO A 141 11.04 -1.76 6.78
N PHE A 142 9.81 -1.77 7.29
CA PHE A 142 9.14 -0.63 7.92
C PHE A 142 8.99 -0.83 9.43
N SER A 143 8.63 0.23 10.13
CA SER A 143 8.22 0.18 11.54
C SER A 143 7.12 -0.87 11.79
N ASN A 144 7.10 -1.44 13.00
CA ASN A 144 6.09 -2.43 13.43
C ASN A 144 4.64 -1.89 13.44
N THR A 145 4.45 -0.59 13.31
CA THR A 145 3.14 0.03 13.14
C THR A 145 3.27 1.12 12.10
N LEU A 146 2.33 1.13 11.14
CA LEU A 146 2.19 2.18 10.15
C LEU A 146 1.11 3.17 10.61
N ALA A 147 1.39 4.45 10.41
CA ALA A 147 0.38 5.49 10.46
C ALA A 147 -0.36 5.49 9.12
N VAL A 148 -1.67 5.24 9.13
CA VAL A 148 -2.48 5.24 7.91
C VAL A 148 -3.43 6.42 7.93
N THR A 149 -3.43 7.21 6.88
CA THR A 149 -4.34 8.35 6.73
C THR A 149 -5.13 8.24 5.44
N THR A 150 -6.45 8.40 5.52
CA THR A 150 -7.32 8.47 4.35
C THR A 150 -7.90 9.87 4.12
N TYR A 151 -7.96 10.26 2.84
CA TYR A 151 -8.54 11.52 2.38
C TYR A 151 -9.64 11.22 1.37
N LYS A 152 -10.74 12.00 1.43
CA LYS A 152 -11.87 11.85 0.50
C LYS A 152 -11.54 12.34 -0.91
N ALA A 153 -10.67 13.34 -1.01
CA ALA A 153 -10.23 13.94 -2.26
C ALA A 153 -8.95 14.74 -2.01
N PHE A 154 -8.23 15.07 -3.08
CA PHE A 154 -7.13 16.05 -3.03
C PHE A 154 -7.55 17.40 -2.42
N ALA A 155 -8.79 17.82 -2.67
CA ALA A 155 -9.35 19.03 -2.07
C ALA A 155 -9.30 19.02 -0.53
N SER A 156 -9.33 17.83 0.11
CA SER A 156 -9.19 17.68 1.56
C SER A 156 -7.79 17.97 2.10
N ILE A 157 -6.78 18.08 1.22
CA ILE A 157 -5.38 18.34 1.56
C ILE A 157 -5.06 19.85 1.40
N ILE A 158 -5.82 20.57 0.57
CA ILE A 158 -5.62 21.99 0.28
C ILE A 158 -6.46 22.85 1.24
N PRO A 159 -5.85 23.80 1.98
CA PRO A 159 -6.62 24.78 2.76
C PRO A 159 -7.56 25.57 1.82
N ASN A 160 -8.86 25.58 2.12
CA ASN A 160 -9.94 26.21 1.34
C ASN A 160 -10.38 25.48 0.05
N GLY A 161 -10.06 24.20 -0.11
CA GLY A 161 -10.61 23.35 -1.19
C GLY A 161 -12.06 22.91 -0.93
N ALA A 162 -13.00 23.86 -0.93
CA ALA A 162 -14.45 23.63 -0.97
C ALA A 162 -15.09 24.57 -1.97
#